data_AF-A0A0E9LVF7-F1
#
_entry.id   AF-A0A0E9LVF7-F1
#
_cell.length_a   1.000
_cell.length_b   1.000
_cell.length_c   1.000
_cell.angle_alpha   90.00
_cell.angle_beta   90.00
_cell.angle_gamma   90.00
#
_symmetry.space_group_name_H-M   'P 1'
#
loop_
_entity.id
_entity.type
_entity.pdbx_description
1 polymer ?
#
loop_
_entity_poly.entity_id
_entity_poly.type
_entity_poly.pdbx_seq_one_letter_code
_entity_poly.pdbx_strand_id
1 'polypeptide(L)'
;MKNFEEVEQEKTLDVKKLLYRSLRYWYYFPIFLFIASFVAIALYQTTTPMHQISIQLLISDGQETAGAMNVGDRALPGISLGGTGFLENQTIILTSRKQVEKTLRQLDFEISYFEKEMFKTQEIYKKSPFRVLIDSSEVNPTGLHFEVEFLSKERYRLSLKDGDFSKEYKLFEKVTHPQFAFSIVPVEENIPGSDYHEKIYEFSVNSLNQLVGQYQSKLVLDQVVNGSSIVEISIMENNVQKGIDFLNKLAQNSVDYTLDKKNRIALNTIDFIEKQLVGVATP
;
A
#
# COMPACT_ATOMS: atom_id res chain seq x y z
N MET A 1 30.31 80.97 -0.98
CA MET A 1 31.09 79.75 -0.67
C MET A 1 30.71 79.25 0.71
N LYS A 2 29.96 78.14 0.79
CA LYS A 2 30.28 76.96 1.62
C LYS A 2 29.13 75.95 1.49
N ASN A 3 29.47 74.87 0.80
CA ASN A 3 28.72 73.62 0.68
C ASN A 3 28.49 73.00 2.06
N PHE A 4 27.33 72.36 2.24
CA PHE A 4 27.13 71.16 3.06
C PHE A 4 25.90 70.46 2.44
N GLU A 5 26.09 69.69 1.37
CA GLU A 5 26.27 68.23 1.41
C GLU A 5 25.21 67.52 2.25
N GLU A 6 24.28 66.89 1.54
CA GLU A 6 23.45 65.78 2.00
C GLU A 6 24.34 64.72 2.65
N VAL A 7 23.96 64.26 3.85
CA VAL A 7 24.33 62.92 4.32
C VAL A 7 23.06 62.29 4.84
N GLU A 8 22.36 61.61 3.95
CA GLU A 8 21.38 60.59 4.28
C GLU A 8 22.15 59.47 5.00
N GLN A 9 22.12 59.48 6.34
CA GLN A 9 22.70 58.39 7.11
C GLN A 9 21.86 57.13 6.86
N GLU A 10 22.36 56.26 5.98
CA GLU A 10 21.94 54.88 5.92
C GLU A 10 21.93 54.31 7.35
N LYS A 11 20.74 53.91 7.81
CA LYS A 11 20.56 53.12 9.03
C LYS A 11 21.23 51.77 8.82
N THR A 12 22.55 51.75 8.93
CA THR A 12 23.32 50.51 9.01
C THR A 12 22.88 49.82 10.29
N LEU A 13 22.15 48.73 10.10
CA LEU A 13 21.63 47.90 11.16
C LEU A 13 22.83 47.44 11.99
N ASP A 14 22.97 48.00 13.19
CA ASP A 14 24.18 47.85 14.01
C ASP A 14 24.22 46.44 14.63
N VAL A 15 24.66 45.47 13.82
CA VAL A 15 24.54 44.02 14.07
C VAL A 15 25.22 43.62 15.39
N LYS A 16 26.32 44.29 15.74
CA LYS A 16 27.04 44.07 17.01
C LYS A 16 26.17 44.43 18.23
N LYS A 17 25.40 45.52 18.15
CA LYS A 17 24.54 45.96 19.24
C LYS A 17 23.37 45.01 19.47
N LEU A 18 22.82 44.44 18.39
CA LEU A 18 21.78 43.40 18.46
C LEU A 18 22.33 42.08 19.05
N LEU A 19 23.55 41.67 18.68
CA LEU A 19 24.20 40.49 19.21
C LEU A 19 24.44 40.55 20.72
N TYR A 20 25.03 41.65 21.22
CA TYR A 20 25.24 41.82 22.67
C TYR A 20 23.92 41.89 23.45
N ARG A 21 22.86 42.44 22.85
CA ARG A 21 21.51 42.44 23.44
C ARG A 21 20.92 41.04 23.52
N SER A 22 21.11 40.20 22.49
CA SER A 22 20.67 38.80 22.49
C SER A 22 21.48 37.92 23.45
N LEU A 23 22.79 38.16 23.59
CA LEU A 23 23.65 37.47 24.55
C LEU A 23 23.24 37.70 26.02
N ARG A 24 22.65 38.85 26.34
CA ARG A 24 22.10 39.11 27.68
C ARG A 24 20.96 38.14 28.05
N TYR A 25 20.21 37.67 27.05
CA TYR A 25 19.07 36.75 27.21
C TYR A 25 19.45 35.30 26.87
N TRP A 26 20.74 34.94 26.94
CA TRP A 26 21.22 33.62 26.55
C TRP A 26 20.54 32.46 27.29
N TYR A 27 20.00 32.67 28.50
CA TYR A 27 19.25 31.65 29.25
C TYR A 27 17.96 31.17 28.57
N TYR A 28 17.36 31.96 27.67
CA TYR A 28 16.21 31.49 26.89
C TYR A 28 16.62 30.50 25.80
N PHE A 29 17.87 30.57 25.32
CA PHE A 29 18.39 29.68 24.29
C PHE A 29 18.37 28.19 24.69
N PRO A 30 18.90 27.75 25.85
CA PRO A 30 18.81 26.36 26.26
C PRO A 30 17.36 25.92 26.54
N ILE A 31 16.48 26.83 26.98
CA ILE A 31 15.05 26.51 27.19
C ILE A 31 14.37 26.19 25.85
N PHE A 32 14.54 27.05 24.84
CA PHE A 32 14.01 26.78 23.50
C PHE A 32 14.63 25.54 22.87
N LEU A 33 15.93 25.30 23.08
CA LEU A 33 16.61 24.09 22.62
C LEU A 33 16.01 22.82 23.25
N PHE A 34 15.73 22.86 24.55
CA PHE A 34 15.11 21.73 25.25
C PHE A 34 13.67 21.48 24.78
N ILE A 35 12.87 22.54 24.63
CA ILE A 35 11.50 22.43 24.09
C ILE A 35 11.53 21.90 22.65
N ALA A 36 12.41 22.41 21.79
CA ALA A 36 12.54 21.94 20.41
C ALA A 36 12.98 20.47 20.36
N SER A 37 13.92 20.05 21.21
CA SER A 37 14.35 18.66 21.30
C SER A 37 13.23 17.75 21.81
N PHE A 38 12.49 18.17 22.82
CA PHE A 38 11.34 17.42 23.33
C PHE A 38 10.26 17.25 22.26
N VAL A 39 9.91 18.32 21.54
CA VAL A 39 8.97 18.26 20.42
C VAL A 39 9.49 17.35 19.30
N ALA A 40 10.77 17.43 18.95
CA ALA A 40 11.37 16.56 17.93
C ALA A 40 11.32 15.08 18.31
N ILE A 41 11.62 14.75 19.57
CA ILE A 41 11.55 13.37 20.09
C ILE A 41 10.10 12.87 20.09
N ALA A 42 9.15 13.70 20.53
CA ALA A 42 7.73 13.34 20.54
C ALA A 42 7.21 13.07 19.12
N LEU A 43 7.57 13.92 18.15
CA LEU A 43 7.21 13.71 16.74
C LEU A 43 7.85 12.44 16.18
N TYR A 44 9.13 12.19 16.49
CA TYR A 44 9.83 10.99 16.04
C TYR A 44 9.20 9.70 16.56
N GLN A 45 8.82 9.65 17.84
CA GLN A 45 8.17 8.47 18.42
C GLN A 45 6.75 8.22 17.87
N THR A 46 6.05 9.27 17.47
CA THR A 46 4.66 9.19 16.96
C THR A 46 4.59 8.87 15.46
N THR A 47 5.66 9.14 14.70
CA THR A 47 5.65 9.00 13.24
C THR A 47 5.72 7.52 12.82
N THR A 48 4.77 7.08 11.99
CA THR A 48 4.78 5.73 11.41
C THR A 48 5.83 5.62 10.30
N PRO A 49 6.78 4.67 10.36
CA PRO A 49 7.79 4.49 9.31
C PRO A 49 7.11 4.03 8.01
N MET A 50 7.48 4.63 6.88
CA MET A 50 7.08 4.19 5.55
C MET A 50 8.29 3.60 4.82
N HIS A 51 8.13 2.42 4.25
CA HIS A 51 9.16 1.70 3.52
C HIS A 51 8.77 1.59 2.05
N GLN A 52 9.70 1.95 1.16
CA GLN A 52 9.58 1.67 -0.26
C GLN A 52 9.95 0.22 -0.52
N ILE A 53 9.03 -0.52 -1.13
CA ILE A 53 9.22 -1.92 -1.52
C ILE A 53 9.05 -1.96 -3.02
N SER A 54 9.98 -2.60 -3.73
CA SER A 54 9.93 -2.72 -5.18
C SER A 54 10.22 -4.13 -5.66
N ILE A 55 9.70 -4.45 -6.84
CA ILE A 55 9.98 -5.66 -7.59
C ILE A 55 10.28 -5.28 -9.04
N GLN A 56 11.08 -6.10 -9.71
CA GLN A 56 11.40 -5.91 -11.13
C GLN A 56 10.82 -7.08 -11.93
N LEU A 57 10.07 -6.75 -12.98
CA LEU A 57 9.38 -7.71 -13.83
C LEU A 57 9.82 -7.53 -15.28
N LEU A 58 10.29 -8.61 -15.90
CA LEU A 58 10.56 -8.65 -17.33
C LEU A 58 9.25 -8.88 -18.10
N ILE A 59 8.92 -7.97 -19.00
CA ILE A 59 7.77 -8.10 -19.90
C ILE A 59 8.29 -8.54 -21.26
N SER A 60 8.21 -9.84 -21.54
CA SER A 60 8.55 -10.37 -22.87
C SER A 60 7.45 -10.02 -23.87
N ASP A 61 7.82 -9.35 -24.96
CA ASP A 61 6.95 -9.27 -26.13
C ASP A 61 6.84 -10.69 -26.71
N GLY A 62 5.61 -11.20 -26.78
CA GLY A 62 5.33 -12.52 -27.33
C GLY A 62 5.58 -12.61 -28.84
N GLN A 63 6.05 -11.54 -29.48
CA GLN A 63 6.61 -11.56 -30.82
C GLN A 63 8.01 -12.20 -30.83
N GLU A 64 8.08 -13.49 -30.57
CA GLU A 64 8.90 -14.33 -31.45
C GLU A 64 8.13 -14.45 -32.77
N THR A 65 8.24 -13.42 -33.60
CA THR A 65 7.68 -13.43 -34.95
C THR A 65 8.47 -14.41 -35.81
N ALA A 66 8.01 -15.65 -35.78
CA ALA A 66 7.97 -16.46 -36.99
C ALA A 66 7.39 -15.60 -38.13
N GLY A 67 8.26 -15.12 -39.04
CA GLY A 67 7.89 -14.76 -40.41
C GLY A 67 7.43 -13.32 -40.70
N ALA A 68 7.56 -12.34 -39.82
CA ALA A 68 7.30 -10.94 -40.19
C ALA A 68 8.59 -10.27 -40.70
N MET A 69 8.66 -10.10 -42.02
CA MET A 69 9.68 -9.30 -42.72
C MET A 69 9.91 -7.97 -41.98
N ASN A 70 11.14 -7.75 -41.51
CA ASN A 70 11.59 -6.48 -40.93
C ASN A 70 11.50 -5.37 -41.99
N VAL A 71 10.33 -4.76 -42.14
CA VAL A 71 10.10 -3.54 -42.93
C VAL A 71 10.45 -2.28 -42.12
N GLY A 72 10.65 -2.41 -40.80
CA GLY A 72 10.93 -1.30 -39.89
C GLY A 72 12.34 -0.71 -39.98
N ASP A 73 13.33 -1.46 -40.46
CA ASP A 73 14.75 -1.02 -40.45
C ASP A 73 15.12 -0.05 -41.60
N ARG A 74 14.12 0.39 -42.38
CA ARG A 74 14.28 1.36 -43.48
C ARG A 74 13.40 2.61 -43.38
N ALA A 75 12.61 2.77 -42.31
CA ALA A 75 11.72 3.92 -42.17
C ALA A 75 12.12 4.80 -40.99
N LEU A 76 13.01 5.76 -41.26
CA LEU A 76 13.24 7.00 -40.52
C LEU A 76 13.77 6.85 -39.07
N PRO A 77 14.94 7.44 -38.72
CA PRO A 77 15.39 7.52 -37.35
C PRO A 77 14.44 8.43 -36.56
N GLY A 78 13.66 7.84 -35.63
CA GLY A 78 12.72 8.57 -34.76
C GLY A 78 11.29 8.03 -34.75
N ILE A 79 10.93 7.09 -35.61
CA ILE A 79 9.61 6.46 -35.63
C ILE A 79 9.71 5.03 -35.07
N SER A 80 9.63 4.89 -33.74
CA SER A 80 9.46 3.59 -33.06
C SER A 80 7.97 3.24 -33.03
N LEU A 81 7.49 2.51 -34.05
CA LEU A 81 6.09 2.09 -34.17
C LEU A 81 5.77 0.74 -33.51
N GLY A 82 6.64 0.19 -32.64
CA GLY A 82 6.46 -1.18 -32.15
C GLY A 82 6.82 -1.47 -30.69
N GLY A 83 7.72 -0.72 -30.06
CA GLY A 83 8.29 -1.13 -28.75
C GLY A 83 7.65 -0.49 -27.51
N THR A 84 7.36 0.81 -27.56
CA THR A 84 6.95 1.57 -26.35
C THR A 84 5.49 1.37 -25.97
N GLY A 85 4.59 1.37 -26.96
CA GLY A 85 3.16 1.19 -26.72
C GLY A 85 2.79 -0.19 -26.17
N PHE A 86 3.53 -1.24 -26.51
CA PHE A 86 3.30 -2.58 -25.94
C PHE A 86 3.59 -2.60 -24.44
N LEU A 87 4.76 -2.09 -24.02
CA LEU A 87 5.12 -2.04 -22.60
C LEU A 87 4.17 -1.16 -21.80
N GLU A 88 3.81 0.01 -22.32
CA GLU A 88 2.84 0.91 -21.66
C GLU A 88 1.47 0.22 -21.49
N ASN A 89 0.97 -0.45 -22.53
CA ASN A 89 -0.28 -1.20 -22.46
C ASN A 89 -0.23 -2.35 -21.45
N GLN A 90 0.87 -3.11 -21.41
CA GLN A 90 1.02 -4.19 -20.41
C GLN A 90 1.03 -3.60 -19.01
N THR A 91 1.82 -2.55 -18.79
CA THR A 91 1.94 -1.83 -17.52
C THR A 91 0.57 -1.35 -16.99
N ILE A 92 -0.29 -0.80 -17.86
CA ILE A 92 -1.66 -0.39 -17.51
C ILE A 92 -2.53 -1.60 -17.12
N ILE A 93 -2.38 -2.74 -17.79
CA ILE A 93 -3.12 -3.95 -17.48
C ILE A 93 -2.66 -4.53 -16.12
N LEU A 94 -1.36 -4.48 -15.83
CA LEU A 94 -0.76 -4.94 -14.57
C LEU A 94 -1.37 -4.23 -13.36
N THR A 95 -1.53 -2.91 -13.44
CA THR A 95 -2.08 -2.07 -12.35
C THR A 95 -3.57 -1.81 -12.45
N SER A 96 -4.23 -2.52 -13.37
CA SER A 96 -5.67 -2.39 -13.54
C SER A 96 -6.41 -2.77 -12.26
N ARG A 97 -7.56 -2.11 -12.07
CA ARG A 97 -8.42 -2.28 -10.88
C ARG A 97 -8.74 -3.75 -10.61
N LYS A 98 -8.96 -4.52 -11.68
CA LYS A 98 -9.27 -5.95 -11.59
C LYS A 98 -8.11 -6.79 -11.03
N GLN A 99 -6.86 -6.49 -11.42
CA GLN A 99 -5.69 -7.22 -10.92
C GLN A 99 -5.41 -6.88 -9.46
N VAL A 100 -5.53 -5.60 -9.09
CA VAL A 100 -5.40 -5.16 -7.70
C VAL A 100 -6.50 -5.78 -6.83
N GLU A 101 -7.76 -5.74 -7.28
CA GLU A 101 -8.87 -6.36 -6.57
C GLU A 101 -8.68 -7.87 -6.38
N LYS A 102 -8.31 -8.60 -7.44
CA LYS A 102 -8.01 -10.03 -7.36
C LYS A 102 -6.90 -10.32 -6.34
N THR A 103 -5.85 -9.51 -6.34
CA THR A 103 -4.71 -9.65 -5.43
C THR A 103 -5.11 -9.42 -3.98
N LEU A 104 -5.85 -8.34 -3.70
CA LEU A 104 -6.32 -8.01 -2.36
C LEU A 104 -7.25 -9.08 -1.78
N ARG A 105 -8.14 -9.63 -2.61
CA ARG A 105 -9.03 -10.74 -2.22
C ARG A 105 -8.25 -12.01 -1.89
N GLN A 106 -7.24 -12.37 -2.69
CA GLN A 106 -6.46 -13.58 -2.46
C GLN A 106 -5.55 -13.50 -1.22
N LEU A 107 -5.22 -12.31 -0.76
CA LEU A 107 -4.42 -12.08 0.43
C LEU A 107 -5.27 -11.77 1.68
N ASP A 108 -6.61 -11.73 1.55
CA ASP A 108 -7.54 -11.37 2.62
C ASP A 108 -7.24 -10.01 3.29
N PHE A 109 -6.82 -9.01 2.51
CA PHE A 109 -6.46 -7.67 3.04
C PHE A 109 -7.65 -6.83 3.52
N GLU A 110 -8.87 -7.34 3.40
CA GLU A 110 -10.09 -6.64 3.85
C GLU A 110 -10.07 -6.34 5.34
N ILE A 111 -9.42 -7.18 6.16
CA ILE A 111 -9.31 -6.99 7.60
C ILE A 111 -7.87 -6.60 7.95
N SER A 112 -7.69 -5.40 8.49
CA SER A 112 -6.41 -4.95 9.03
C SER A 112 -6.38 -5.12 10.54
N TYR A 113 -5.24 -5.55 11.07
CA TYR A 113 -5.01 -5.78 12.49
C TYR A 113 -3.94 -4.83 12.99
N PHE A 114 -4.13 -4.27 14.17
CA PHE A 114 -3.23 -3.32 14.78
C PHE A 114 -2.96 -3.69 16.24
N GLU A 115 -1.76 -3.37 16.70
CA GLU A 115 -1.37 -3.43 18.10
C GLU A 115 -1.21 -2.00 18.62
N LYS A 116 -1.88 -1.70 19.74
CA LYS A 116 -1.85 -0.39 20.39
C LYS A 116 -0.75 -0.40 21.45
N GLU A 117 0.32 0.32 21.17
CA GLU A 117 1.35 0.63 22.15
C GLU A 117 1.06 1.99 22.82
N MET A 118 1.79 2.31 23.90
CA MET A 118 1.59 3.54 24.67
C MET A 118 1.70 4.83 23.85
N PHE A 119 2.54 4.85 22.80
CA PHE A 119 2.83 6.05 22.00
C PHE A 119 2.51 5.92 20.52
N LYS A 120 2.17 4.71 20.03
CA LYS A 120 1.88 4.46 18.62
C LYS A 120 0.98 3.25 18.44
N THR A 121 0.21 3.25 17.36
CA THR A 121 -0.52 2.08 16.89
C THR A 121 0.18 1.53 15.66
N GLN A 122 0.60 0.28 15.69
CA GLN A 122 1.31 -0.36 14.59
C GLN A 122 0.46 -1.45 13.95
N GLU A 123 0.45 -1.52 12.62
CA GLU A 123 -0.21 -2.59 11.90
C GLU A 123 0.57 -3.91 12.00
N ILE A 124 -0.11 -4.97 12.45
CA ILE A 124 0.43 -6.31 12.64
C ILE A 124 -0.06 -7.26 11.54
N TYR A 125 0.71 -7.36 10.46
CA TYR A 125 0.42 -8.29 9.37
C TYR A 125 0.93 -9.70 9.69
N LYS A 126 0.07 -10.73 9.58
CA LYS A 126 0.31 -12.17 9.87
C LYS A 126 0.78 -12.54 11.30
N LYS A 127 1.04 -11.55 12.15
CA LYS A 127 1.48 -11.75 13.55
C LYS A 127 0.36 -11.56 14.58
N SER A 128 -0.87 -11.31 14.13
CA SER A 128 -2.02 -11.15 15.03
C SER A 128 -2.29 -12.44 15.81
N PRO A 129 -2.52 -12.37 17.14
CA PRO A 129 -2.85 -13.55 17.95
C PRO A 129 -4.29 -14.03 17.72
N PHE A 130 -5.08 -13.33 16.91
CA PHE A 130 -6.44 -13.71 16.54
C PHE A 130 -6.74 -13.40 15.07
N ARG A 131 -7.74 -14.07 14.54
CA ARG A 131 -8.31 -13.84 13.21
C ARG A 131 -9.81 -13.60 13.33
N VAL A 132 -10.28 -12.58 12.64
CA VAL A 132 -11.70 -12.26 12.52
C VAL A 132 -12.26 -12.99 11.29
N LEU A 133 -13.34 -13.73 11.49
CA LEU A 133 -14.07 -14.42 10.43
C LEU A 133 -15.42 -13.71 10.25
N ILE A 134 -15.60 -13.12 9.08
CA ILE A 134 -16.84 -12.45 8.68
C ILE A 134 -17.61 -13.41 7.77
N ASP A 135 -18.88 -13.65 8.10
CA ASP A 135 -19.77 -14.38 7.20
C ASP A 135 -20.39 -13.41 6.20
N SER A 136 -20.07 -13.57 4.91
CA SER A 136 -20.59 -12.70 3.83
C SER A 136 -22.12 -12.75 3.71
N SER A 137 -22.78 -13.73 4.33
CA SER A 137 -24.25 -13.88 4.31
C SER A 137 -24.95 -12.95 5.29
N GLU A 138 -24.20 -12.30 6.19
CA GLU A 138 -24.72 -11.49 7.27
C GLU A 138 -24.34 -10.00 7.13
N VAL A 139 -24.61 -9.21 8.18
CA VAL A 139 -24.34 -7.78 8.19
C VAL A 139 -22.83 -7.55 8.26
N ASN A 140 -22.29 -6.95 7.20
CA ASN A 140 -20.86 -6.67 7.09
C ASN A 140 -20.45 -5.42 7.90
N PRO A 141 -19.49 -5.52 8.84
CA PRO A 141 -18.95 -4.39 9.63
C PRO A 141 -18.10 -3.38 8.84
N THR A 142 -18.34 -3.18 7.55
CA THR A 142 -17.46 -2.38 6.68
C THR A 142 -17.36 -0.93 7.15
N GLY A 143 -16.13 -0.46 7.38
CA GLY A 143 -15.82 0.89 7.85
C GLY A 143 -15.83 1.04 9.38
N LEU A 144 -16.03 -0.05 10.13
CA LEU A 144 -16.01 -0.02 11.60
C LEU A 144 -14.62 -0.37 12.15
N HIS A 145 -14.26 0.31 13.23
CA HIS A 145 -13.02 0.11 13.99
C HIS A 145 -13.34 -0.49 15.36
N PHE A 146 -12.78 -1.66 15.63
CA PHE A 146 -12.99 -2.39 16.88
C PHE A 146 -11.70 -2.47 17.68
N GLU A 147 -11.83 -2.36 18.99
CA GLU A 147 -10.76 -2.59 19.96
C GLU A 147 -11.06 -3.90 20.70
N VAL A 148 -10.02 -4.72 20.87
CA VAL A 148 -10.06 -6.05 21.44
C VAL A 148 -9.08 -6.10 22.61
N GLU A 149 -9.61 -6.23 23.81
CA GLU A 149 -8.86 -6.36 25.06
C GLU A 149 -9.00 -7.80 25.57
N PHE A 150 -7.90 -8.55 25.66
CA PHE A 150 -7.93 -9.93 26.13
C PHE A 150 -7.96 -10.01 27.65
N LEU A 151 -9.14 -10.29 28.23
CA LEU A 151 -9.31 -10.43 29.68
C LEU A 151 -8.77 -11.77 30.21
N SER A 152 -8.75 -12.82 29.39
CA SER A 152 -8.22 -14.14 29.73
C SER A 152 -7.95 -14.97 28.47
N LYS A 153 -7.46 -16.21 28.62
CA LYS A 153 -7.26 -17.17 27.52
C LYS A 153 -8.53 -17.52 26.72
N GLU A 154 -9.70 -17.24 27.28
CA GLU A 154 -10.98 -17.63 26.69
C GLU A 154 -11.94 -16.46 26.48
N ARG A 155 -11.62 -15.27 27.03
CA ARG A 155 -12.53 -14.11 27.03
C ARG A 155 -11.83 -12.86 26.58
N TYR A 156 -12.56 -12.04 25.83
CA TYR A 156 -12.13 -10.72 25.40
C TYR A 156 -13.26 -9.72 25.58
N ARG A 157 -12.89 -8.45 25.75
CA ARG A 157 -13.79 -7.31 25.66
C ARG A 157 -13.67 -6.71 24.27
N LEU A 158 -14.80 -6.51 23.63
CA LEU A 158 -14.91 -5.88 22.32
C LEU A 158 -15.54 -4.50 22.51
N SER A 159 -14.87 -3.46 22.04
CA SER A 159 -15.39 -2.10 22.00
C SER A 159 -15.36 -1.51 20.60
N LEU A 160 -16.30 -0.62 20.29
CA LEU A 160 -16.28 0.17 19.07
C LEU A 160 -15.55 1.49 19.35
N LYS A 161 -14.60 1.87 18.49
CA LYS A 161 -13.82 3.11 18.68
C LYS A 161 -14.66 4.38 18.49
N ASP A 162 -15.61 4.31 17.56
CA ASP A 162 -16.46 5.43 17.15
C ASP A 162 -17.89 5.36 17.71
N GLY A 163 -18.12 4.60 18.80
CA GLY A 163 -19.46 4.48 19.38
C GLY A 163 -19.49 3.90 20.80
N ASP A 164 -20.66 3.94 21.41
CA ASP A 164 -20.88 3.50 22.80
C ASP A 164 -21.23 2.00 22.89
N PHE A 165 -20.39 1.17 22.24
CA PHE A 165 -20.53 -0.28 22.29
C PHE A 165 -19.31 -0.86 23.00
N SER A 166 -19.56 -1.57 24.11
CA SER A 166 -18.55 -2.35 24.82
C SER A 166 -19.21 -3.58 25.43
N LYS A 167 -18.74 -4.77 25.06
CA LYS A 167 -19.29 -6.03 25.58
C LYS A 167 -18.24 -7.13 25.62
N GLU A 168 -18.35 -7.99 26.62
CA GLU A 168 -17.47 -9.15 26.79
C GLU A 168 -18.04 -10.38 26.07
N TYR A 169 -17.15 -11.12 25.42
CA TYR A 169 -17.46 -12.32 24.65
C TYR A 169 -16.44 -13.41 24.95
N LYS A 170 -16.84 -14.66 24.69
CA LYS A 170 -15.91 -15.79 24.67
C LYS A 170 -15.27 -15.93 23.29
N LEU A 171 -14.03 -16.41 23.23
CA LEU A 171 -13.43 -16.81 21.96
C LEU A 171 -14.27 -17.90 21.28
N PHE A 172 -14.23 -17.95 19.95
CA PHE A 172 -15.07 -18.82 19.11
C PHE A 172 -16.58 -18.54 19.16
N GLU A 173 -17.04 -17.62 20.02
CA GLU A 173 -18.44 -17.21 20.05
C GLU A 173 -18.72 -16.26 18.88
N LYS A 174 -19.90 -16.44 18.27
CA LYS A 174 -20.36 -15.55 17.22
C LYS A 174 -20.88 -14.25 17.82
N VAL A 175 -20.22 -13.14 17.52
CA VAL A 175 -20.69 -11.81 17.86
C VAL A 175 -21.79 -11.44 16.89
N THR A 176 -23.00 -11.19 17.39
CA THR A 176 -24.15 -10.78 16.59
C THR A 176 -24.67 -9.43 17.08
N HIS A 177 -24.70 -8.45 16.19
CA HIS A 177 -25.22 -7.10 16.42
C HIS A 177 -25.97 -6.62 15.17
N PRO A 178 -26.96 -5.71 15.28
CA PRO A 178 -27.70 -5.22 14.10
C PRO A 178 -26.83 -4.60 12.99
N GLN A 179 -25.62 -4.13 13.34
CA GLN A 179 -24.69 -3.48 12.41
C GLN A 179 -23.50 -4.35 12.01
N PHE A 180 -23.29 -5.50 12.65
CA PHE A 180 -22.14 -6.35 12.39
C PHE A 180 -22.33 -7.76 12.92
N ALA A 181 -21.79 -8.73 12.19
CA ALA A 181 -21.66 -10.09 12.67
C ALA A 181 -20.33 -10.71 12.25
N PHE A 182 -19.62 -11.31 13.21
CA PHE A 182 -18.34 -11.97 12.98
C PHE A 182 -17.98 -12.90 14.14
N SER A 183 -16.96 -13.72 13.96
CA SER A 183 -16.38 -14.56 15.02
C SER A 183 -14.89 -14.27 15.17
N ILE A 184 -14.38 -14.27 16.40
CA ILE A 184 -12.95 -14.13 16.68
C ILE A 184 -12.38 -15.50 17.04
N VAL A 185 -11.36 -15.92 16.30
CA VAL A 185 -10.67 -17.21 16.47
C VAL A 185 -9.22 -16.96 16.83
N PRO A 186 -8.67 -17.59 17.89
CA PRO A 186 -7.26 -17.48 18.23
C PRO A 186 -6.36 -18.10 17.15
N VAL A 187 -5.19 -17.52 16.94
CA VAL A 187 -4.15 -18.03 16.05
C VAL A 187 -3.05 -18.66 16.90
N GLU A 188 -3.14 -19.97 17.13
CA GLU A 188 -2.26 -20.70 18.06
C GLU A 188 -0.76 -20.52 17.79
N GLU A 189 -0.37 -20.28 16.53
CA GLU A 189 1.02 -20.04 16.15
C GLU A 189 1.59 -18.73 16.73
N ASN A 190 0.74 -17.73 16.95
CA ASN A 190 1.14 -16.38 17.39
C ASN A 190 0.94 -16.14 18.91
N ILE A 191 0.51 -17.16 19.64
CA ILE A 191 0.16 -17.12 21.08
C ILE A 191 1.33 -17.44 22.02
N PRO A 192 2.25 -18.38 21.72
CA PRO A 192 3.36 -18.70 22.61
C PRO A 192 4.37 -17.55 22.71
N GLY A 193 4.60 -17.07 23.93
CA GLY A 193 5.63 -16.04 24.22
C GLY A 193 5.26 -14.61 23.85
N SER A 194 4.04 -14.38 23.36
CA SER A 194 3.45 -13.04 23.27
C SER A 194 2.71 -12.77 24.58
N ASP A 195 3.03 -11.71 25.30
CA ASP A 195 2.22 -11.23 26.44
C ASP A 195 0.89 -10.62 25.92
N TYR A 196 0.16 -11.36 25.09
CA TYR A 196 -1.01 -10.89 24.35
C TYR A 196 -2.17 -10.51 25.27
N HIS A 197 -2.20 -11.04 26.49
CA HIS A 197 -3.17 -10.66 27.52
C HIS A 197 -2.95 -9.26 28.08
N GLU A 198 -1.73 -8.72 27.98
CA GLU A 198 -1.39 -7.40 28.52
C GLU A 198 -1.46 -6.31 27.46
N LYS A 199 -1.86 -6.68 26.24
CA LYS A 199 -1.85 -5.81 25.06
C LYS A 199 -3.26 -5.57 24.57
N ILE A 200 -3.45 -4.36 24.05
CA ILE A 200 -4.68 -3.96 23.40
C ILE A 200 -4.47 -4.08 21.90
N TYR A 201 -5.39 -4.77 21.24
CA TYR A 201 -5.39 -4.91 19.79
C TYR A 201 -6.55 -4.15 19.19
N GLU A 202 -6.40 -3.71 17.95
CA GLU A 202 -7.48 -3.12 17.16
C GLU A 202 -7.61 -3.90 15.86
N PHE A 203 -8.81 -3.99 15.30
CA PHE A 203 -8.99 -4.42 13.92
C PHE A 203 -9.98 -3.50 13.20
N SER A 204 -9.76 -3.32 11.90
CA SER A 204 -10.65 -2.57 11.03
C SER A 204 -11.09 -3.42 9.87
N VAL A 205 -12.36 -3.29 9.52
CA VAL A 205 -12.92 -3.97 8.34
C VAL A 205 -13.03 -2.96 7.24
N ASN A 206 -12.17 -3.08 6.24
CA ASN A 206 -12.03 -2.13 5.16
C ASN A 206 -12.98 -2.48 4.01
N SER A 207 -13.55 -1.47 3.35
CA SER A 207 -14.26 -1.70 2.10
C SER A 207 -13.27 -2.10 1.02
N LEU A 208 -13.47 -3.25 0.40
CA LEU A 208 -12.62 -3.70 -0.70
C LEU A 208 -12.51 -2.66 -1.80
N ASN A 209 -13.60 -1.97 -2.15
CA ASN A 209 -13.58 -0.94 -3.19
C ASN A 209 -12.67 0.24 -2.82
N GLN A 210 -12.68 0.67 -1.56
CA GLN A 210 -11.79 1.72 -1.06
C GLN A 210 -10.35 1.24 -1.03
N LEU A 211 -10.13 0.02 -0.55
CA LEU A 211 -8.81 -0.60 -0.46
C LEU A 211 -8.16 -0.74 -1.85
N VAL A 212 -8.93 -1.16 -2.86
CA VAL A 212 -8.49 -1.20 -4.25
C VAL A 212 -8.04 0.17 -4.73
N GLY A 213 -8.84 1.22 -4.49
CA GLY A 213 -8.48 2.59 -4.86
C GLY A 213 -7.20 3.07 -4.16
N GLN A 214 -7.05 2.76 -2.87
CA GLN A 214 -5.86 3.07 -2.10
C GLN A 214 -4.62 2.37 -2.66
N TYR A 215 -4.66 1.05 -2.86
CA TYR A 215 -3.53 0.30 -3.40
C TYR A 215 -3.19 0.69 -4.84
N GLN A 216 -4.19 1.01 -5.67
CA GLN A 216 -3.93 1.57 -7.01
C GLN A 216 -3.19 2.90 -6.94
N SER A 217 -3.55 3.79 -6.01
CA SER A 217 -2.88 5.09 -5.85
C SER A 217 -1.47 4.99 -5.28
N LYS A 218 -1.16 3.92 -4.53
CA LYS A 218 0.17 3.66 -3.95
C LYS A 218 1.15 3.06 -4.97
N LEU A 219 0.66 2.48 -6.06
CA LEU A 219 1.47 1.81 -7.06
C LEU A 219 2.19 2.82 -7.94
N VAL A 220 3.52 2.72 -7.97
CA VAL A 220 4.40 3.50 -8.85
C VAL A 220 5.10 2.53 -9.80
N LEU A 221 5.16 2.91 -11.08
CA LEU A 221 5.76 2.09 -12.13
C LEU A 221 6.75 2.91 -12.90
N ASP A 222 7.97 2.41 -12.93
CA ASP A 222 9.10 3.06 -13.59
C ASP A 222 9.83 2.04 -14.46
N GLN A 223 10.39 2.48 -15.58
CA GLN A 223 11.31 1.64 -16.36
C GLN A 223 12.69 1.70 -15.71
N VAL A 224 13.33 0.55 -15.51
CA VAL A 224 14.69 0.50 -14.93
C VAL A 224 15.69 1.26 -15.82
N VAL A 225 15.50 1.16 -17.14
CA VAL A 225 16.23 1.94 -18.15
C VAL A 225 15.24 2.30 -19.25
N ASN A 226 15.32 3.52 -19.80
CA ASN A 226 14.47 3.96 -20.91
C ASN A 226 14.55 2.98 -22.09
N GLY A 227 13.41 2.42 -22.49
CA GLY A 227 13.32 1.44 -23.58
C GLY A 227 13.64 0.00 -23.17
N SER A 228 13.88 -0.27 -21.89
CA SER A 228 14.01 -1.63 -21.36
C SER A 228 12.65 -2.32 -21.25
N SER A 229 12.62 -3.62 -21.51
CA SER A 229 11.48 -4.51 -21.23
C SER A 229 11.31 -4.83 -19.73
N ILE A 230 12.19 -4.32 -18.87
CA ILE A 230 12.12 -4.51 -17.42
C ILE A 230 11.42 -3.30 -16.79
N VAL A 231 10.31 -3.57 -16.12
CA VAL A 231 9.53 -2.58 -15.36
C VAL A 231 9.76 -2.82 -13.88
N GLU A 232 10.07 -1.76 -13.15
CA GLU A 232 10.06 -1.73 -11.70
C GLU A 232 8.67 -1.30 -11.22
N ILE A 233 8.11 -2.07 -10.29
CA ILE A 233 6.84 -1.76 -9.63
C ILE A 233 7.15 -1.56 -8.16
N SER A 234 6.74 -0.43 -7.60
CA SER A 234 7.00 -0.10 -6.20
C SER A 234 5.75 0.40 -5.48
N ILE A 235 5.76 0.23 -4.15
CA ILE A 235 4.76 0.76 -3.21
C ILE A 235 5.43 1.28 -1.95
N MET A 236 4.79 2.24 -1.31
CA MET A 236 5.13 2.70 0.04
C MET A 236 4.19 2.03 1.05
N GLU A 237 4.75 1.31 2.03
CA GLU A 237 3.97 0.68 3.10
C GLU A 237 4.59 0.82 4.49
N ASN A 238 3.73 0.80 5.51
CA ASN A 238 4.13 0.76 6.92
C ASN A 238 4.73 -0.61 7.34
N ASN A 239 4.32 -1.67 6.65
CA ASN A 239 4.68 -3.04 6.95
C ASN A 239 5.36 -3.68 5.74
N VAL A 240 6.65 -3.96 5.90
CA VAL A 240 7.52 -4.49 4.85
C VAL A 240 6.97 -5.82 4.30
N GLN A 241 6.56 -6.74 5.17
CA GLN A 241 6.07 -8.06 4.73
C GLN A 241 4.75 -7.95 3.98
N LYS A 242 3.84 -7.06 4.42
CA LYS A 242 2.57 -6.82 3.75
C LYS A 242 2.78 -6.33 2.32
N GLY A 243 3.70 -5.39 2.12
CA GLY A 243 3.99 -4.87 0.79
C GLY A 243 4.73 -5.88 -0.11
N ILE A 244 5.66 -6.67 0.45
CA ILE A 244 6.32 -7.78 -0.29
C ILE A 244 5.28 -8.78 -0.78
N ASP A 245 4.40 -9.25 0.10
CA ASP A 245 3.35 -10.22 -0.26
C ASP A 245 2.41 -9.67 -1.33
N PHE A 246 2.01 -8.40 -1.19
CA PHE A 246 1.18 -7.73 -2.19
C PHE A 246 1.84 -7.67 -3.57
N LEU A 247 3.08 -7.15 -3.65
CA LEU A 247 3.78 -7.02 -4.92
C LEU A 247 4.06 -8.38 -5.57
N ASN A 248 4.52 -9.36 -4.79
CA ASN A 248 4.75 -10.72 -5.28
C ASN A 248 3.46 -11.34 -5.83
N LYS A 249 2.34 -11.18 -5.11
CA LYS A 249 1.07 -11.74 -5.55
C LYS A 249 0.50 -11.03 -6.76
N LEU A 250 0.66 -9.71 -6.85
CA LEU A 250 0.28 -8.91 -8.01
C LEU A 250 1.06 -9.36 -9.26
N ALA A 251 2.38 -9.53 -9.12
CA ALA A 251 3.23 -10.03 -10.19
C ALA A 251 2.84 -11.45 -10.62
N GLN A 252 2.60 -12.36 -9.67
CA GLN A 252 2.13 -13.71 -9.97
C GLN A 252 0.81 -13.68 -10.74
N ASN A 253 -0.18 -12.93 -10.25
CA ASN A 253 -1.49 -12.81 -10.90
C ASN A 253 -1.40 -12.25 -12.32
N SER A 254 -0.44 -11.35 -12.56
CA SER A 254 -0.14 -10.81 -13.88
C SER A 254 0.41 -11.88 -14.83
N VAL A 255 1.40 -12.66 -14.36
CA VAL A 255 1.99 -13.74 -15.15
C VAL A 255 0.91 -14.75 -15.52
N ASP A 256 0.10 -15.16 -14.56
CA ASP A 256 -1.02 -16.09 -14.76
C ASP A 256 -2.03 -15.53 -15.77
N TYR A 257 -2.42 -14.25 -15.64
CA TYR A 257 -3.33 -13.60 -16.56
C TYR A 257 -2.78 -13.56 -18.00
N THR A 258 -1.48 -13.33 -18.16
CA THR A 258 -0.83 -13.31 -19.47
C THR A 258 -0.83 -14.69 -20.11
N LEU A 259 -0.55 -15.75 -19.34
CA LEU A 259 -0.60 -17.14 -19.80
C LEU A 259 -2.02 -17.53 -20.20
N ASP A 260 -3.01 -17.25 -19.36
CA ASP A 260 -4.43 -17.53 -19.64
C ASP A 260 -4.91 -16.83 -20.92
N LYS A 261 -4.50 -15.57 -21.11
CA LYS A 261 -4.82 -14.80 -22.32
C LYS A 261 -4.20 -15.45 -23.56
N LYS A 262 -2.94 -15.89 -23.51
CA LYS A 262 -2.28 -16.58 -24.63
C LYS A 262 -2.98 -17.90 -24.96
N ASN A 263 -3.33 -18.69 -23.95
CA ASN A 263 -4.06 -19.95 -24.13
C ASN A 263 -5.44 -19.71 -24.77
N ARG A 264 -6.20 -18.70 -24.30
CA ARG A 264 -7.49 -18.33 -24.90
C ARG A 264 -7.37 -17.91 -26.36
N ILE A 265 -6.33 -17.16 -26.71
CA ILE A 265 -6.08 -16.77 -28.10
C ILE A 265 -5.77 -18.00 -28.95
N ALA A 266 -4.92 -18.92 -28.48
CA ALA A 266 -4.59 -20.15 -29.21
C ALA A 266 -5.84 -21.02 -29.44
N LEU A 267 -6.67 -21.22 -28.41
CA LEU A 267 -7.93 -21.97 -28.51
C LEU A 267 -8.90 -21.32 -29.50
N ASN A 268 -9.06 -20.00 -29.45
CA ASN A 268 -9.93 -19.28 -30.39
C ASN A 268 -9.41 -19.37 -31.83
N THR A 269 -8.09 -19.36 -32.04
CA THR A 269 -7.49 -19.56 -33.37
C THR A 269 -7.73 -20.98 -33.89
N ILE A 270 -7.61 -22.00 -33.03
CA ILE A 270 -7.93 -23.39 -33.38
C ILE A 270 -9.41 -23.49 -33.79
N ASP A 271 -10.32 -22.97 -32.96
CA ASP A 271 -11.77 -22.97 -33.24
C ASP A 271 -12.11 -22.22 -34.55
N PHE A 272 -11.42 -21.10 -34.83
CA PHE A 272 -11.57 -20.40 -36.09
C PHE A 272 -11.14 -21.25 -37.29
N ILE A 273 -9.99 -21.91 -37.20
CA ILE A 273 -9.49 -22.80 -38.27
C ILE A 273 -10.44 -23.98 -38.50
N GLU A 274 -10.93 -24.61 -37.44
CA GLU A 274 -11.92 -25.71 -37.54
C GLU A 274 -13.20 -25.25 -38.24
N LYS A 275 -13.73 -24.07 -37.90
CA LYS A 275 -14.91 -23.50 -38.57
C LYS A 275 -14.67 -23.23 -40.06
N GLN A 276 -13.48 -22.78 -40.45
CA GLN A 276 -13.15 -22.60 -41.87
C GLN A 276 -13.06 -23.94 -42.60
N LEU A 277 -12.49 -24.98 -41.97
CA LEU A 277 -12.39 -26.32 -42.58
C LEU A 277 -13.76 -26.98 -42.80
N VAL A 278 -14.69 -26.84 -41.85
CA VAL A 278 -16.06 -27.36 -41.99
C VAL A 278 -16.82 -26.64 -43.11
N GLY A 279 -16.65 -25.32 -43.26
CA GLY A 279 -17.29 -24.54 -44.33
C GLY A 279 -16.78 -24.86 -45.75
N VAL A 280 -15.57 -25.43 -45.87
CA VAL A 280 -14.99 -25.87 -47.15
C VAL A 280 -15.31 -27.35 -47.46
N ALA A 281 -15.67 -28.15 -46.45
CA ALA A 281 -15.93 -29.58 -46.57
C ALA A 281 -17.38 -29.96 -46.97
N THR A 282 -18.28 -29.00 -47.14
CA THR A 282 -19.64 -29.24 -47.63
C THR A 282 -19.81 -28.75 -49.08
N PRO A 283 -19.96 -29.64 -50.07
CA PRO A 283 -20.37 -29.28 -51.43
C PRO A 283 -21.84 -28.87 -51.53
#